data_AF-A0A933I4F3-F1
#
_entry.id   AF-A0A933I4F3-F1
#
_cell.length_a   1.000
_cell.length_b   1.000
_cell.length_c   1.000
_cell.angle_alpha   90.00
_cell.angle_beta   90.00
_cell.angle_gamma   90.00
#
_symmetry.space_group_name_H-M   'P 1'
#
loop_
_entity.id
_entity.type
_entity.pdbx_description
1 polymer ?
#
loop_
_entity_poly.entity_id
_entity_poly.type
_entity_poly.pdbx_seq_one_letter_code
_entity_poly.pdbx_strand_id
1 'polypeptide(L)'
;MFYWEEQLMQKMDDNVQKVQDDVHRALIDWAKSKGEGEDYSENKNILRFNPPGHWYEVPNLLKNGLLARMIKENENLKYLLCHNIDTLGACVEPVLLGMHIAKSPCLTFEVTPRRIEDAGGGLAKINGHIRLIEGLALPREEDEYKLSYYNTLTNWITIDALLNFFGLDRNLLLEAEDNAEKQNIILDAIYNIEKRIPAYVTIKNVKYVWGSGQEDVYPVAQFEKLWGDMTGLKDLAVNYVSVSRYRGLQLKEPSLLDMWANDGSLEYFRGKTCF
;
A
#
# COMPACT_ATOMS: atom_id res chain seq x y z
N MET A 1 7.32 29.00 -2.24
CA MET A 1 8.64 28.33 -2.25
C MET A 1 8.39 26.94 -2.78
N PHE A 2 9.04 26.56 -3.88
CA PHE A 2 8.86 25.26 -4.52
C PHE A 2 9.77 24.23 -3.85
N TYR A 3 9.32 22.97 -3.71
CA TYR A 3 10.06 21.87 -3.06
C TYR A 3 11.52 21.73 -3.53
N TRP A 4 11.77 22.04 -4.81
CA TRP A 4 13.10 22.05 -5.37
C TRP A 4 14.05 23.02 -4.63
N GLU A 5 13.58 24.24 -4.31
CA GLU A 5 14.39 25.35 -3.75
C GLU A 5 15.07 24.99 -2.42
N GLU A 6 14.69 23.86 -1.82
CA GLU A 6 15.20 23.33 -0.58
C GLU A 6 16.12 22.10 -0.73
N GLN A 7 16.33 21.57 -1.95
CA GLN A 7 17.18 20.39 -2.18
C GLN A 7 18.67 20.74 -2.30
N LEU A 8 19.52 20.03 -1.54
CA LEU A 8 20.98 20.10 -1.66
C LEU A 8 21.43 19.41 -2.94
N MET A 9 22.07 20.15 -3.85
CA MET A 9 22.56 19.59 -5.12
C MET A 9 24.09 19.52 -5.19
N GLN A 10 24.57 18.49 -5.88
CA GLN A 10 25.97 18.38 -6.30
C GLN A 10 26.30 19.49 -7.30
N LYS A 11 27.43 20.18 -7.11
CA LYS A 11 27.89 21.23 -8.03
C LYS A 11 28.22 20.61 -9.38
N MET A 12 27.47 20.96 -10.41
CA MET A 12 27.68 20.50 -11.79
C MET A 12 28.50 21.54 -12.59
N ASP A 13 28.93 21.16 -13.79
CA ASP A 13 29.54 22.10 -14.76
C ASP A 13 28.57 23.25 -15.09
N ASP A 14 29.10 24.45 -15.32
CA ASP A 14 28.30 25.69 -15.46
C ASP A 14 27.26 25.63 -16.59
N ASN A 15 27.57 24.94 -17.69
CA ASN A 15 26.62 24.79 -18.80
C ASN A 15 25.49 23.81 -18.45
N VAL A 16 25.81 22.75 -17.71
CA VAL A 16 24.82 21.77 -17.26
C VAL A 16 23.89 22.40 -16.23
N GLN A 17 24.44 23.21 -15.33
CA GLN A 17 23.66 23.97 -14.35
C GLN A 17 22.66 24.92 -15.03
N LYS A 18 23.09 25.67 -16.06
CA LYS A 18 22.19 26.57 -16.80
C LYS A 18 21.02 25.84 -17.47
N VAL A 19 21.30 24.73 -18.15
CA VAL A 19 20.24 23.92 -18.80
C VAL A 19 19.25 23.40 -17.75
N GLN A 20 19.76 22.96 -16.60
CA GLN A 20 18.93 22.49 -15.50
C GLN A 20 18.05 23.63 -14.93
N ASP A 21 18.63 24.81 -14.70
CA ASP A 21 17.91 26.00 -14.23
C ASP A 21 16.82 26.45 -15.22
N ASP A 22 17.08 26.34 -16.53
CA ASP A 22 16.10 26.63 -17.59
C ASP A 22 14.92 25.66 -17.56
N VAL A 23 15.19 24.36 -17.43
CA VAL A 23 14.16 23.33 -17.28
C VAL A 23 13.32 23.58 -16.02
N HIS A 24 13.94 23.94 -14.90
CA HIS A 24 13.20 24.23 -13.67
C HIS A 24 12.30 25.45 -13.79
N ARG A 25 12.79 26.54 -14.39
CA ARG A 25 11.98 27.72 -14.65
C ARG A 25 10.76 27.37 -15.51
N ALA A 26 10.96 26.58 -16.57
CA ALA A 26 9.88 26.10 -17.41
C ALA A 26 8.86 25.25 -16.62
N LEU A 27 9.31 24.36 -15.73
CA LEU A 27 8.42 23.55 -14.89
C LEU A 27 7.64 24.38 -13.85
N ILE A 28 8.27 25.38 -13.25
CA ILE A 28 7.62 26.33 -12.32
C ILE A 28 6.55 27.13 -13.06
N ASP A 29 6.89 27.68 -14.23
CA ASP A 29 5.95 28.45 -15.04
C ASP A 29 4.80 27.58 -15.55
N TRP A 30 5.09 26.32 -15.92
CA TRP A 30 4.07 25.32 -16.23
C TRP A 30 3.13 25.10 -15.05
N ALA A 31 3.65 24.80 -13.85
CA ALA A 31 2.83 24.55 -12.67
C ALA A 31 1.94 25.75 -12.33
N LYS A 32 2.48 26.98 -12.40
CA LYS A 32 1.70 28.22 -12.21
C LYS A 32 0.62 28.39 -13.26
N SER A 33 0.91 28.06 -14.53
CA SER A 33 -0.04 28.19 -15.63
C SER A 33 -1.22 27.21 -15.52
N LYS A 34 -1.02 26.05 -14.88
CA LYS A 34 -2.05 25.02 -14.68
C LYS A 34 -2.84 25.17 -13.39
N GLY A 35 -2.32 25.95 -12.43
CA GLY A 35 -2.82 26.02 -11.07
C GLY A 35 -1.99 25.14 -10.15
N GLU A 36 -1.30 25.76 -9.21
CA GLU A 36 -0.43 25.07 -8.26
C GLU A 36 -1.26 24.14 -7.37
N GLY A 37 -1.05 22.82 -7.50
CA GLY A 37 -1.77 21.81 -6.70
C GLY A 37 -3.18 21.46 -7.22
N GLU A 38 -3.58 21.99 -8.38
CA GLU A 38 -4.82 21.58 -9.04
C GLU A 38 -4.69 20.20 -9.70
N ASP A 39 -5.85 19.57 -9.98
CA ASP A 39 -5.90 18.25 -10.61
C ASP A 39 -5.24 18.25 -12.00
N TYR A 40 -4.31 17.32 -12.22
CA TYR A 40 -3.72 17.09 -13.53
C TYR A 40 -4.75 16.47 -14.50
N SER A 41 -5.31 17.31 -15.37
CA SER A 41 -6.35 16.94 -16.33
C SER A 41 -5.83 16.69 -17.75
N GLU A 42 -4.56 16.98 -18.01
CA GLU A 42 -3.96 17.02 -19.35
C GLU A 42 -3.30 15.72 -19.78
N ASN A 43 -4.07 14.68 -20.11
CA ASN A 43 -3.53 13.50 -20.80
C ASN A 43 -4.66 12.60 -21.30
N LYS A 44 -4.31 11.47 -21.93
CA LYS A 44 -5.24 10.35 -22.09
C LYS A 44 -5.70 9.89 -20.70
N ASN A 45 -6.98 9.51 -20.59
CA ASN A 45 -7.60 9.14 -19.30
C ASN A 45 -6.78 8.12 -18.49
N ILE A 46 -6.22 7.09 -19.14
CA ILE A 46 -5.41 6.06 -18.47
C ILE A 46 -4.09 6.59 -17.90
N LEU A 47 -3.51 7.64 -18.53
CA LEU A 47 -2.26 8.26 -18.09
C LEU A 47 -2.48 9.35 -17.02
N ARG A 48 -3.74 9.66 -16.71
CA ARG A 48 -4.14 10.51 -15.58
C ARG A 48 -4.53 9.69 -14.35
N PHE A 49 -4.74 8.38 -14.52
CA PHE A 49 -5.19 7.53 -13.43
C PHE A 49 -3.99 7.14 -12.57
N ASN A 50 -4.05 7.49 -11.28
CA ASN A 50 -3.11 7.04 -10.27
C ASN A 50 -3.85 6.22 -9.21
N PRO A 51 -3.37 5.01 -8.87
CA PRO A 51 -3.95 4.26 -7.76
C PRO A 51 -3.66 5.00 -6.43
N PRO A 52 -4.66 5.20 -5.56
CA PRO A 52 -4.51 6.00 -4.33
C PRO A 52 -3.84 5.22 -3.18
N GLY A 53 -3.04 4.20 -3.50
CA GLY A 53 -2.46 3.27 -2.55
C GLY A 53 -3.39 2.11 -2.15
N HIS A 54 -2.80 1.06 -1.58
CA HIS A 54 -3.47 -0.21 -1.32
C HIS A 54 -4.33 -0.23 -0.04
N TRP A 55 -4.46 0.88 0.69
CA TRP A 55 -5.40 0.94 1.82
C TRP A 55 -6.84 0.66 1.38
N TYR A 56 -7.21 1.07 0.16
CA TYR A 56 -8.58 0.95 -0.34
C TYR A 56 -8.97 -0.47 -0.77
N GLU A 57 -8.06 -1.43 -0.86
CA GLU A 57 -8.38 -2.79 -1.31
C GLU A 57 -9.43 -3.47 -0.41
N VAL A 58 -9.24 -3.44 0.91
CA VAL A 58 -10.16 -4.05 1.87
C VAL A 58 -11.43 -3.21 2.09
N PRO A 59 -11.37 -1.88 2.32
CA PRO A 59 -12.55 -1.03 2.39
C PRO A 59 -13.41 -1.09 1.13
N ASN A 60 -12.82 -1.26 -0.06
CA ASN A 60 -13.59 -1.39 -1.28
C ASN A 60 -14.43 -2.68 -1.32
N LEU A 61 -14.01 -3.76 -0.64
CA LEU A 61 -14.86 -4.95 -0.48
C LEU A 61 -16.16 -4.62 0.25
N LEU A 62 -16.12 -3.69 1.21
CA LEU A 62 -17.31 -3.19 1.91
C LEU A 62 -18.11 -2.27 0.99
N LYS A 63 -17.44 -1.29 0.39
CA LYS A 63 -18.03 -0.24 -0.44
C LYS A 63 -18.79 -0.78 -1.65
N ASN A 64 -18.24 -1.77 -2.36
CA ASN A 64 -18.81 -2.27 -3.62
C ASN A 64 -19.70 -3.51 -3.44
N GLY A 65 -20.00 -3.89 -2.18
CA GLY A 65 -20.83 -5.04 -1.84
C GLY A 65 -20.17 -6.41 -2.10
N LEU A 66 -18.89 -6.47 -2.49
CA LEU A 66 -18.21 -7.75 -2.74
C LEU A 66 -18.12 -8.60 -1.47
N LEU A 67 -17.81 -8.01 -0.31
CA LEU A 67 -17.81 -8.76 0.94
C LEU A 67 -19.20 -9.28 1.28
N ALA A 68 -20.25 -8.48 1.04
CA ALA A 68 -21.63 -8.90 1.26
C ALA A 68 -21.96 -10.13 0.39
N ARG A 69 -21.61 -10.12 -0.90
CA ARG A 69 -21.78 -11.27 -1.80
C ARG A 69 -20.99 -12.50 -1.32
N MET A 70 -19.73 -12.33 -0.93
CA MET A 70 -18.92 -13.43 -0.38
C MET A 70 -19.55 -14.05 0.89
N ILE A 71 -20.14 -13.23 1.75
CA ILE A 71 -20.86 -13.70 2.95
C ILE A 71 -22.16 -14.41 2.58
N LYS A 72 -22.91 -13.93 1.58
CA LYS A 72 -24.12 -14.63 1.06
C LYS A 72 -23.76 -16.01 0.49
N GLU A 73 -22.64 -16.11 -0.23
CA GLU A 73 -22.16 -17.36 -0.82
C GLU A 73 -21.62 -18.34 0.23
N ASN A 74 -21.08 -17.83 1.34
CA ASN A 74 -20.58 -18.65 2.45
C ASN A 74 -20.84 -17.95 3.80
N GLU A 75 -21.95 -18.29 4.45
CA GLU A 75 -22.34 -17.72 5.74
C GLU A 75 -21.29 -17.97 6.85
N ASN A 76 -20.49 -19.03 6.72
CA ASN A 76 -19.42 -19.39 7.65
C ASN A 76 -18.08 -18.68 7.35
N LEU A 77 -18.03 -17.79 6.35
CA LEU A 77 -16.85 -16.99 6.07
C LEU A 77 -16.55 -16.08 7.27
N LYS A 78 -15.39 -16.27 7.90
CA LYS A 78 -14.97 -15.53 9.11
C LYS A 78 -13.65 -14.83 8.96
N TYR A 79 -12.79 -15.32 8.07
CA TYR A 79 -11.41 -14.88 7.95
C TYR A 79 -11.07 -14.64 6.48
N LEU A 80 -10.26 -13.62 6.23
CA LEU A 80 -9.63 -13.38 4.94
C LEU A 80 -8.11 -13.48 5.10
N LEU A 81 -7.45 -13.98 4.06
CA LEU A 81 -6.01 -13.81 3.86
C LEU A 81 -5.83 -12.82 2.70
N CYS A 82 -5.19 -11.69 2.97
CA CYS A 82 -4.87 -10.68 1.98
C CYS A 82 -3.34 -10.60 1.84
N HIS A 83 -2.83 -10.62 0.62
CA HIS A 83 -1.40 -10.53 0.33
C HIS A 83 -1.14 -9.79 -0.99
N ASN A 84 0.08 -9.29 -1.18
CA ASN A 84 0.47 -8.73 -2.46
C ASN A 84 0.52 -9.82 -3.53
N ILE A 85 0.17 -9.45 -4.76
CA ILE A 85 0.23 -10.34 -5.92
C ILE A 85 1.66 -10.81 -6.23
N ASP A 86 2.67 -10.01 -5.87
CA ASP A 86 4.08 -10.33 -6.04
C ASP A 86 4.67 -11.21 -4.92
N THR A 87 3.90 -11.50 -3.86
CA THR A 87 4.25 -12.45 -2.80
C THR A 87 3.84 -13.87 -3.19
N LEU A 88 4.58 -14.49 -4.12
CA LEU A 88 4.18 -15.78 -4.71
C LEU A 88 4.12 -16.93 -3.69
N GLY A 89 4.91 -16.87 -2.62
CA GLY A 89 4.93 -17.92 -1.59
C GLY A 89 3.76 -17.88 -0.60
N ALA A 90 2.90 -16.85 -0.66
CA ALA A 90 1.76 -16.72 0.21
C ALA A 90 0.66 -17.72 -0.19
N CYS A 91 0.22 -18.53 0.77
CA CYS A 91 -0.89 -19.46 0.60
C CYS A 91 -1.68 -19.59 1.91
N VAL A 92 -2.85 -20.22 1.90
CA VAL A 92 -3.56 -20.54 3.14
C VAL A 92 -2.73 -21.58 3.92
N GLU A 93 -2.37 -21.25 5.16
CA GLU A 93 -1.58 -22.12 6.05
C GLU A 93 -2.34 -22.32 7.37
N PRO A 94 -2.84 -23.55 7.66
CA PRO A 94 -3.69 -23.80 8.83
C PRO A 94 -3.06 -23.42 10.17
N VAL A 95 -1.74 -23.56 10.33
CA VAL A 95 -1.06 -23.18 11.57
C VAL A 95 -1.14 -21.67 11.79
N LEU A 96 -0.90 -20.87 10.75
CA LEU A 96 -0.96 -19.41 10.84
C LEU A 96 -2.39 -18.91 11.07
N LEU A 97 -3.38 -19.53 10.40
CA LEU A 97 -4.78 -19.26 10.68
C LEU A 97 -5.15 -19.62 12.12
N GLY A 98 -4.71 -20.77 12.62
CA GLY A 98 -4.93 -21.19 14.01
C GLY A 98 -4.34 -20.20 15.02
N MET A 99 -3.13 -19.69 14.76
CA MET A 99 -2.50 -18.64 15.58
C MET A 99 -3.31 -17.35 15.57
N HIS A 100 -3.81 -16.92 14.40
CA HIS A 100 -4.70 -15.77 14.27
C HIS A 100 -5.97 -15.96 15.12
N ILE A 101 -6.66 -17.11 14.97
CA ILE A 101 -7.88 -17.43 15.72
C ILE A 101 -7.64 -17.42 17.24
N ALA A 102 -6.57 -18.08 17.69
CA ALA A 102 -6.27 -18.25 19.12
C ALA A 102 -6.04 -16.93 19.87
N LYS A 103 -5.60 -15.89 19.16
CA LYS A 103 -5.42 -14.54 19.73
C LYS A 103 -6.61 -13.62 19.50
N SER A 104 -7.56 -14.02 18.65
CA SER A 104 -8.75 -13.27 18.27
C SER A 104 -8.50 -11.77 17.96
N PRO A 105 -7.45 -11.40 17.18
CA PRO A 105 -7.22 -10.01 16.82
C PRO A 105 -8.13 -9.59 15.66
N CYS A 106 -8.17 -8.30 15.37
CA CYS A 106 -8.73 -7.84 14.10
C CYS A 106 -7.81 -8.22 12.94
N LEU A 107 -6.50 -7.91 13.07
CA LEU A 107 -5.50 -8.16 12.03
C LEU A 107 -4.31 -8.97 12.56
N THR A 108 -3.71 -9.79 11.71
CA THR A 108 -2.38 -10.36 11.97
C THR A 108 -1.51 -10.22 10.74
N PHE A 109 -0.42 -9.46 10.85
CA PHE A 109 0.53 -9.28 9.76
C PHE A 109 1.66 -10.31 9.84
N GLU A 110 2.01 -10.87 8.68
CA GLU A 110 3.18 -11.72 8.53
C GLU A 110 4.41 -10.87 8.22
N VAL A 111 5.50 -11.11 8.95
CA VAL A 111 6.78 -10.43 8.77
C VAL A 111 7.89 -11.44 8.57
N THR A 112 8.95 -11.05 7.88
CA THR A 112 10.15 -11.90 7.70
C THR A 112 11.36 -11.21 8.35
N PRO A 113 12.38 -11.96 8.78
CA PRO A 113 13.66 -11.35 9.15
C PRO A 113 14.20 -10.54 7.96
N ARG A 114 14.56 -9.28 8.23
CA ARG A 114 14.99 -8.35 7.20
C ARG A 114 16.35 -8.76 6.63
N ARG A 115 16.52 -8.61 5.31
CA ARG A 115 17.81 -8.68 4.61
C ARG A 115 18.15 -7.36 3.92
N ILE A 116 19.38 -7.25 3.43
CA ILE A 116 19.91 -6.01 2.85
C ILE A 116 19.21 -5.63 1.54
N GLU A 117 18.73 -6.63 0.79
CA GLU A 117 17.99 -6.45 -0.45
C GLU A 117 16.51 -6.06 -0.24
N ASP A 118 16.01 -6.16 0.99
CA ASP A 118 14.62 -5.83 1.27
C ASP A 118 14.47 -4.31 1.35
N ALA A 119 13.79 -3.71 0.36
CA ALA A 119 13.44 -2.29 0.34
C ALA A 119 11.97 -2.09 0.75
N GLY A 120 11.72 -1.12 1.63
CA GLY A 120 10.43 -0.74 2.15
C GLY A 120 10.30 -0.83 3.67
N GLY A 121 9.04 -0.75 4.09
CA GLY A 121 8.66 -0.71 5.49
C GLY A 121 8.92 -1.99 6.27
N GLY A 122 8.84 -1.87 7.59
CA GLY A 122 9.08 -2.97 8.51
C GLY A 122 8.41 -2.79 9.86
N LEU A 123 8.63 -3.76 10.76
CA LEU A 123 8.07 -3.71 12.11
C LEU A 123 8.94 -2.84 13.01
N ALA A 124 8.32 -1.87 13.69
CA ALA A 124 8.99 -0.95 14.60
C ALA A 124 8.19 -0.75 15.89
N LYS A 125 8.90 -0.35 16.95
CA LYS A 125 8.28 0.16 18.18
C LYS A 125 8.39 1.68 18.21
N ILE A 126 7.29 2.37 17.95
CA ILE A 126 7.22 3.83 17.87
C ILE A 126 6.37 4.34 19.03
N ASN A 127 6.95 5.19 19.88
CA ASN A 127 6.27 5.75 21.06
C ASN A 127 5.59 4.66 21.94
N GLY A 128 6.28 3.54 22.12
CA GLY A 128 5.80 2.41 22.92
C GLY A 128 4.87 1.43 22.18
N HIS A 129 4.40 1.76 20.99
CA HIS A 129 3.45 0.97 20.20
C HIS A 129 4.15 0.18 19.10
N ILE A 130 3.88 -1.13 18.99
CA ILE A 130 4.43 -1.97 17.93
C ILE A 130 3.53 -1.83 16.70
N ARG A 131 4.09 -1.31 15.60
CA ARG A 131 3.39 -1.06 14.34
C ARG A 131 4.29 -1.31 13.14
N LEU A 132 3.68 -1.49 11.99
CA LEU A 132 4.38 -1.33 10.72
C LEU A 132 4.64 0.17 10.48
N ILE A 133 5.80 0.44 9.90
CA ILE A 133 6.17 1.76 9.39
C ILE A 133 6.57 1.59 7.93
N GLU A 134 6.05 2.45 7.07
CA GLU A 134 6.36 2.48 5.64
C GLU A 134 7.72 3.14 5.42
N GLY A 135 8.44 2.75 4.36
CA GLY A 135 9.77 3.33 4.07
C GLY A 135 9.72 4.85 3.93
N LEU A 136 8.66 5.37 3.30
CA LEU A 136 8.40 6.80 3.12
C LEU A 136 8.12 7.56 4.45
N ALA A 137 7.75 6.85 5.51
CA ALA A 137 7.52 7.43 6.84
C ALA A 137 8.81 7.47 7.70
N LEU A 138 9.91 6.88 7.24
CA LEU A 138 11.17 6.92 7.96
C LEU A 138 11.78 8.33 7.88
N PRO A 139 12.25 8.91 9.00
CA PRO A 139 12.85 10.24 8.99
C PRO A 139 14.12 10.33 8.13
N ARG A 140 14.84 9.21 8.00
CA ARG A 140 16.07 9.09 7.22
C ARG A 140 16.12 7.74 6.55
N GLU A 141 16.68 7.69 5.34
CA GLU A 141 16.83 6.43 4.59
C GLU A 141 17.61 5.39 5.39
N GLU A 142 18.66 5.78 6.13
CA GLU A 142 19.44 4.83 6.91
C GLU A 142 18.70 4.20 8.11
N ASP A 143 17.58 4.79 8.55
CA ASP A 143 16.75 4.21 9.60
C ASP A 143 16.12 2.88 9.17
N GLU A 144 16.00 2.67 7.86
CA GLU A 144 15.50 1.44 7.27
C GLU A 144 16.33 0.22 7.71
N TYR A 145 17.66 0.35 7.79
CA TYR A 145 18.58 -0.69 8.23
C TYR A 145 18.50 -1.01 9.73
N LYS A 146 17.80 -0.18 10.53
CA LYS A 146 17.59 -0.43 11.97
C LYS A 146 16.46 -1.41 12.22
N LEU A 147 15.64 -1.70 11.21
CA LEU A 147 14.49 -2.60 11.33
C LEU A 147 14.92 -4.06 11.23
N SER A 148 14.51 -4.88 12.19
CA SER A 148 14.82 -6.32 12.22
C SER A 148 13.87 -7.17 11.37
N TYR A 149 12.68 -6.65 11.08
CA TYR A 149 11.63 -7.37 10.38
C TYR A 149 11.11 -6.58 9.19
N TYR A 150 11.03 -7.23 8.04
CA TYR A 150 10.46 -6.74 6.81
C TYR A 150 8.96 -7.04 6.73
N ASN A 151 8.17 -6.07 6.24
CA ASN A 151 6.75 -6.21 6.03
C ASN A 151 6.45 -6.95 4.72
N THR A 152 5.85 -8.15 4.79
CA THR A 152 5.44 -8.93 3.61
C THR A 152 4.12 -8.46 2.99
N LEU A 153 3.41 -7.58 3.70
CA LEU A 153 2.02 -7.17 3.46
C LEU A 153 1.00 -8.32 3.39
N THR A 154 1.40 -9.54 3.78
CA THR A 154 0.49 -10.66 3.98
C THR A 154 -0.19 -10.53 5.33
N ASN A 155 -1.51 -10.55 5.37
CA ASN A 155 -2.26 -10.35 6.59
C ASN A 155 -3.55 -11.18 6.66
N TRP A 156 -3.81 -11.68 7.87
CA TRP A 156 -5.05 -12.36 8.24
C TRP A 156 -6.01 -11.35 8.86
N ILE A 157 -7.28 -11.41 8.44
CA ILE A 157 -8.33 -10.46 8.85
C ILE A 157 -9.47 -11.25 9.46
N THR A 158 -9.85 -10.95 10.71
CA THR A 158 -11.14 -11.41 11.27
C THR A 158 -12.23 -10.46 10.80
N ILE A 159 -13.16 -10.96 9.98
CA ILE A 159 -14.18 -10.14 9.31
C ILE A 159 -15.01 -9.38 10.34
N ASP A 160 -15.59 -10.08 11.32
CA ASP A 160 -16.49 -9.45 12.30
C ASP A 160 -15.77 -8.41 13.16
N ALA A 161 -14.51 -8.65 13.50
CA ALA A 161 -13.70 -7.68 14.24
C ALA A 161 -13.38 -6.43 13.39
N LEU A 162 -13.12 -6.61 12.09
CA LEU A 162 -12.92 -5.50 11.17
C LEU A 162 -14.21 -4.69 10.99
N LEU A 163 -15.35 -5.34 10.81
CA LEU A 163 -16.65 -4.67 10.70
C LEU A 163 -16.94 -3.85 11.95
N ASN A 164 -16.80 -4.47 13.14
CA ASN A 164 -16.97 -3.77 14.41
C ASN A 164 -16.03 -2.57 14.54
N PHE A 165 -14.78 -2.67 14.07
CA PHE A 165 -13.84 -1.56 14.08
C PHE A 165 -14.29 -0.39 13.19
N PHE A 166 -14.93 -0.68 12.05
CA PHE A 166 -15.55 0.32 11.19
C PHE A 166 -16.92 0.80 11.74
N GLY A 167 -17.44 0.22 12.81
CA GLY A 167 -18.78 0.51 13.34
C GLY A 167 -19.91 -0.11 12.49
N LEU A 168 -19.62 -1.22 11.82
CA LEU A 168 -20.52 -1.96 10.93
C LEU A 168 -20.75 -3.38 11.45
N ASP A 169 -21.77 -4.05 10.91
CA ASP A 169 -21.99 -5.49 11.10
C ASP A 169 -22.36 -6.16 9.77
N ARG A 170 -22.49 -7.50 9.79
CA ARG A 170 -22.85 -8.28 8.60
C ARG A 170 -24.23 -7.95 8.06
N ASN A 171 -25.22 -7.71 8.93
CA ASN A 171 -26.60 -7.48 8.50
C ASN A 171 -26.68 -6.20 7.69
N LEU A 172 -26.03 -5.14 8.17
CA LEU A 172 -25.95 -3.87 7.46
C LEU A 172 -25.37 -4.03 6.05
N LEU A 173 -24.27 -4.79 5.91
CA LEU A 173 -23.65 -5.10 4.61
C LEU A 173 -24.61 -5.85 3.67
N LEU A 174 -25.28 -6.88 4.18
CA LEU A 174 -26.18 -7.73 3.40
C LEU A 174 -27.40 -6.97 2.88
N GLU A 175 -27.87 -6.00 3.67
CA GLU A 175 -29.03 -5.17 3.37
C GLU A 175 -28.71 -3.93 2.52
N ALA A 176 -27.44 -3.56 2.37
CA ALA A 176 -27.02 -2.34 1.66
C ALA A 176 -27.10 -2.44 0.13
N GLU A 177 -27.09 -3.64 -0.44
CA GLU A 177 -27.06 -3.86 -1.90
C GLU A 177 -28.23 -3.18 -2.63
N ASP A 178 -29.41 -3.15 -1.98
CA ASP A 178 -30.63 -2.53 -2.51
C ASP A 178 -31.10 -1.32 -1.68
N ASN A 179 -30.26 -0.80 -0.78
CA ASN A 179 -30.64 0.25 0.16
C ASN A 179 -29.61 1.39 0.21
N ALA A 180 -29.94 2.51 -0.43
CA ALA A 180 -29.09 3.69 -0.49
C ALA A 180 -28.75 4.31 0.88
N GLU A 181 -29.66 4.24 1.85
CA GLU A 181 -29.42 4.75 3.20
C GLU A 181 -28.34 3.91 3.90
N LYS A 182 -28.43 2.58 3.83
CA LYS A 182 -27.44 1.67 4.41
C LYS A 182 -26.10 1.75 3.69
N GLN A 183 -26.12 1.95 2.37
CA GLN A 183 -24.92 2.21 1.60
C GLN A 183 -24.21 3.49 2.06
N ASN A 184 -24.94 4.56 2.38
CA ASN A 184 -24.35 5.79 2.91
C ASN A 184 -23.72 5.57 4.29
N ILE A 185 -24.32 4.74 5.16
CA ILE A 185 -23.72 4.37 6.46
C ILE A 185 -22.37 3.67 6.26
N ILE A 186 -22.27 2.76 5.29
CA ILE A 186 -21.00 2.08 4.96
C ILE A 186 -19.96 3.09 4.47
N LEU A 187 -20.34 4.03 3.60
CA LEU A 187 -19.44 5.07 3.09
C LEU A 187 -18.93 5.98 4.22
N ASP A 188 -19.82 6.42 5.11
CA ASP A 188 -19.46 7.27 6.26
C ASP A 188 -18.51 6.54 7.22
N ALA A 189 -18.75 5.25 7.48
CA ALA A 189 -17.86 4.41 8.27
C ALA A 189 -16.46 4.29 7.66
N ILE A 190 -16.36 4.05 6.36
CA ILE A 190 -15.08 4.00 5.63
C ILE A 190 -14.36 5.34 5.76
N TYR A 191 -15.06 6.44 5.51
CA TYR A 191 -14.50 7.80 5.57
C TYR A 191 -14.00 8.17 6.97
N ASN A 192 -14.70 7.72 8.03
CA ASN A 192 -14.27 7.95 9.41
C ASN A 192 -12.93 7.27 9.73
N ILE A 193 -12.68 6.06 9.21
CA ILE A 193 -11.39 5.39 9.36
C ILE A 193 -10.35 6.04 8.43
N GLU A 194 -10.70 6.33 7.18
CA GLU A 194 -9.81 6.93 6.18
C GLU A 194 -9.14 8.22 6.67
N LYS A 195 -9.88 9.09 7.36
CA LYS A 195 -9.34 10.33 7.97
C LYS A 195 -8.21 10.12 8.96
N ARG A 196 -8.14 8.94 9.56
CA ARG A 196 -7.15 8.56 10.58
C ARG A 196 -5.88 7.99 9.96
N ILE A 197 -5.92 7.66 8.66
CA ILE A 197 -4.81 7.06 7.93
C ILE A 197 -3.93 8.16 7.30
N PRO A 198 -2.61 8.14 7.54
CA PRO A 198 -1.68 9.07 6.90
C PRO A 198 -1.81 9.04 5.37
N ALA A 199 -1.69 10.21 4.74
CA ALA A 199 -1.58 10.33 3.30
C ALA A 199 -0.12 10.68 2.96
N TYR A 200 0.52 9.84 2.15
CA TYR A 200 1.86 10.09 1.63
C TYR A 200 1.73 10.89 0.34
N VAL A 201 2.61 11.88 0.18
CA VAL A 201 2.70 12.67 -1.04
C VAL A 201 4.02 12.35 -1.70
N THR A 202 3.98 11.82 -2.91
CA THR A 202 5.17 11.53 -3.71
C THR A 202 5.12 12.34 -5.00
N ILE A 203 6.28 12.80 -5.46
CA ILE A 203 6.39 13.42 -6.78
C ILE A 203 6.61 12.31 -7.81
N LYS A 204 5.72 12.22 -8.79
CA LYS A 204 5.79 11.29 -9.91
C LYS A 204 5.90 12.07 -11.22
N ASN A 205 6.53 11.47 -12.21
CA ASN A 205 6.67 12.07 -13.54
C ASN A 205 5.62 11.48 -14.48
N VAL A 206 4.77 12.34 -15.05
CA VAL A 206 3.84 11.98 -16.12
C VAL A 206 4.41 12.37 -17.47
N LYS A 207 4.29 11.47 -18.44
CA LYS A 207 4.71 11.69 -19.82
C LYS A 207 3.51 12.20 -20.63
N TYR A 208 3.67 13.33 -21.28
CA TYR A 208 2.68 13.92 -22.18
C TYR A 208 3.22 13.91 -23.61
N VAL A 209 2.53 13.18 -24.50
CA VAL A 209 2.92 13.07 -25.90
C VAL A 209 2.00 13.93 -26.77
N TRP A 210 2.60 14.82 -27.56
CA TRP A 210 1.87 15.74 -28.44
C TRP A 210 2.53 15.87 -29.82
N GLY A 211 1.83 16.51 -30.75
CA GLY A 211 2.31 16.73 -32.12
C GLY A 211 2.64 15.42 -32.84
N SER A 212 3.83 15.38 -33.46
CA SER A 212 4.35 14.21 -34.19
C SER A 212 5.25 13.31 -33.34
N GLY A 213 5.01 13.21 -32.03
CA GLY A 213 5.76 12.36 -31.10
C GLY A 213 6.72 13.10 -30.18
N GLN A 214 6.47 14.38 -29.92
CA GLN A 214 7.18 15.14 -28.89
C GLN A 214 6.69 14.66 -27.51
N GLU A 215 7.61 14.41 -26.59
CA GLU A 215 7.33 13.96 -25.23
C GLU A 215 7.82 15.01 -24.24
N ASP A 216 6.88 15.55 -23.46
CA ASP A 216 7.18 16.36 -22.28
C ASP A 216 6.98 15.53 -21.02
N VAL A 217 7.77 15.82 -19.99
CA VAL A 217 7.70 15.15 -18.69
C VAL A 217 7.37 16.17 -17.62
N TYR A 218 6.25 15.99 -16.94
CA TYR A 218 5.79 16.90 -15.89
C TYR A 218 5.79 16.22 -14.52
N PRO A 219 6.27 16.88 -13.47
CA PRO A 219 6.15 16.40 -12.10
C PRO A 219 4.72 16.66 -11.58
N VAL A 220 4.08 15.62 -11.05
CA VAL A 220 2.76 15.68 -10.40
C VAL A 220 2.85 15.09 -9.00
N ALA A 221 2.04 15.61 -8.09
CA ALA A 221 1.89 15.04 -6.75
C ALA A 221 0.91 13.86 -6.80
N GLN A 222 1.35 12.70 -6.29
CA GLN A 222 0.53 11.53 -6.10
C GLN A 222 0.31 11.30 -4.60
N PHE A 223 -0.96 11.17 -4.22
CA PHE A 223 -1.38 10.94 -2.85
C PHE A 223 -1.71 9.46 -2.66
N GLU A 224 -1.14 8.84 -1.62
CA GLU A 224 -1.30 7.41 -1.35
C GLU A 224 -1.63 7.16 0.13
N LYS A 225 -2.53 6.21 0.37
CA LYS A 225 -2.79 5.63 1.70
C LYS A 225 -2.43 4.15 1.70
N LEU A 226 -1.73 3.70 2.74
CA LEU A 226 -1.15 2.36 2.79
C LEU A 226 -1.84 1.52 3.87
N TRP A 227 -2.21 0.29 3.53
CA TRP A 227 -2.88 -0.67 4.43
C TRP A 227 -2.09 -0.94 5.72
N GLY A 228 -0.75 -0.94 5.64
CA GLY A 228 0.13 -1.13 6.80
C GLY A 228 -0.09 -0.09 7.89
N ASP A 229 -0.55 1.10 7.56
CA ASP A 229 -0.82 2.17 8.53
C ASP A 229 -2.03 1.91 9.43
N MET A 230 -2.89 0.94 9.09
CA MET A 230 -3.92 0.44 10.02
C MET A 230 -3.30 0.03 11.36
N THR A 231 -2.09 -0.53 11.32
CA THR A 231 -1.36 -0.97 12.53
C THR A 231 -0.92 0.17 13.45
N GLY A 232 -0.94 1.41 12.96
CA GLY A 232 -0.69 2.60 13.76
C GLY A 232 -1.86 3.02 14.66
N LEU A 233 -3.07 2.51 14.40
CA LEU A 233 -4.27 2.83 15.17
C LEU A 233 -4.28 2.03 16.48
N LYS A 234 -4.17 2.71 17.63
CA LYS A 234 -3.97 2.09 18.95
C LYS A 234 -5.19 1.30 19.47
N ASP A 235 -6.37 1.64 18.99
CA ASP A 235 -7.66 1.01 19.25
C ASP A 235 -7.93 -0.20 18.33
N LEU A 236 -7.04 -0.48 17.36
CA LEU A 236 -7.11 -1.66 16.51
C LEU A 236 -6.29 -2.81 17.11
N ALA A 237 -6.94 -3.95 17.35
CA ALA A 237 -6.25 -5.16 17.80
C ALA A 237 -5.43 -5.79 16.66
N VAL A 238 -4.11 -5.65 16.71
CA VAL A 238 -3.17 -6.15 15.70
C VAL A 238 -2.12 -7.07 16.32
N ASN A 239 -1.86 -8.20 15.68
CA ASN A 239 -0.76 -9.09 15.98
C ASN A 239 0.25 -9.19 14.82
N TYR A 240 1.41 -9.77 15.12
CA TYR A 240 2.47 -10.04 14.15
C TYR A 240 2.95 -11.46 14.29
N VAL A 241 3.28 -12.10 13.18
CA VAL A 241 3.87 -13.44 13.16
C VAL A 241 5.07 -13.45 12.22
N SER A 242 6.19 -14.00 12.69
CA SER A 242 7.35 -14.21 11.83
C SER A 242 7.14 -15.47 10.99
N VAL A 243 7.35 -15.36 9.68
CA VAL A 243 7.24 -16.46 8.73
C VAL A 243 8.55 -16.70 8.00
N SER A 244 8.65 -17.83 7.29
CA SER A 244 9.80 -18.12 6.45
C SER A 244 9.92 -17.09 5.32
N ARG A 245 11.15 -16.81 4.89
CA ARG A 245 11.39 -15.92 3.75
C ARG A 245 10.69 -16.43 2.49
N TYR A 246 10.71 -17.75 2.25
CA TYR A 246 10.05 -18.35 1.08
C TYR A 246 8.56 -18.04 0.97
N ARG A 247 7.86 -17.87 2.12
CA ARG A 247 6.45 -17.47 2.16
C ARG A 247 6.25 -15.97 1.91
N GLY A 248 7.14 -15.14 2.47
CA GLY A 248 6.98 -13.69 2.52
C GLY A 248 7.80 -12.89 1.49
N LEU A 249 8.56 -13.55 0.62
CA LEU A 249 9.40 -12.91 -0.38
C LEU A 249 8.55 -12.30 -1.50
N GLN A 250 8.84 -11.04 -1.82
CA GLN A 250 8.16 -10.26 -2.86
C GLN A 250 9.06 -10.10 -4.08
N LEU A 251 8.50 -10.34 -5.27
CA LEU A 251 9.17 -10.14 -6.56
C LEU A 251 8.87 -8.75 -7.15
N LYS A 252 9.47 -7.71 -6.54
CA LYS A 252 9.19 -6.30 -6.91
C LYS A 252 9.77 -5.88 -8.26
N GLU A 253 10.86 -6.50 -8.68
CA GLU A 253 11.57 -6.13 -9.91
C GLU A 253 12.11 -7.38 -10.63
N PRO A 254 12.26 -7.33 -11.98
CA PRO A 254 12.70 -8.48 -12.76
C PRO A 254 14.06 -9.05 -12.36
N SER A 255 14.97 -8.23 -11.82
CA SER A 255 16.29 -8.64 -11.31
C SER A 255 16.22 -9.68 -10.19
N LEU A 256 15.10 -9.73 -9.45
CA LEU A 256 14.92 -10.69 -8.35
C LEU A 256 14.55 -12.10 -8.83
N LEU A 257 14.19 -12.27 -10.11
CA LEU A 257 13.72 -13.56 -10.65
C LEU A 257 14.79 -14.64 -10.60
N ASP A 258 16.03 -14.30 -10.92
CA ASP A 258 17.13 -15.28 -10.92
C ASP A 258 17.39 -15.80 -9.50
N MET A 259 17.43 -14.91 -8.51
CA MET A 259 17.55 -15.31 -7.10
C MET A 259 16.37 -16.21 -6.69
N TRP A 260 15.14 -15.79 -6.95
CA TRP A 260 13.95 -16.54 -6.56
C TRP A 260 13.86 -17.93 -7.22
N ALA A 261 14.34 -18.05 -8.47
CA ALA A 261 14.37 -19.31 -9.19
C ALA A 261 15.43 -20.29 -8.65
N ASN A 262 16.48 -19.80 -7.99
CA ASN A 262 17.64 -20.59 -7.60
C ASN A 262 17.86 -20.70 -6.07
N ASP A 263 17.20 -19.89 -5.25
CA ASP A 263 17.40 -19.85 -3.78
C ASP A 263 16.50 -20.82 -2.98
N GLY A 264 15.67 -21.62 -3.68
CA GLY A 264 14.68 -22.52 -3.11
C GLY A 264 13.26 -21.95 -3.04
N SER A 265 13.05 -20.67 -3.40
CA SER A 265 11.72 -20.06 -3.36
C SER A 265 10.76 -20.66 -4.39
N LEU A 266 11.26 -20.96 -5.60
CA LEU A 266 10.49 -21.64 -6.63
C LEU A 266 10.10 -23.07 -6.20
N GLU A 267 11.01 -23.83 -5.60
CA GLU A 267 10.74 -25.18 -5.08
C GLU A 267 9.71 -25.13 -3.95
N TYR A 268 9.84 -24.16 -3.04
CA TYR A 268 8.85 -23.92 -1.99
C TYR A 268 7.48 -23.63 -2.59
N PHE A 269 7.39 -22.71 -3.56
CA PHE A 269 6.15 -22.36 -4.24
C PHE A 269 5.52 -23.58 -4.93
N ARG A 270 6.31 -24.33 -5.71
CA ARG A 270 5.88 -25.57 -6.37
C ARG A 270 5.33 -26.59 -5.39
N GLY A 271 5.93 -26.69 -4.20
CA GLY A 271 5.45 -27.57 -3.13
C GLY A 271 4.11 -27.15 -2.51
N LYS A 272 3.62 -25.94 -2.79
CA LYS A 272 2.33 -25.42 -2.30
C LYS A 272 1.22 -25.42 -3.36
N THR A 273 1.56 -25.65 -4.63
CA THR A 273 0.63 -25.63 -5.75
C THR A 273 0.45 -27.02 -6.33
N CYS A 274 -0.79 -27.42 -6.60
CA CYS A 274 -1.08 -28.56 -7.49
C CYS A 274 -1.26 -28.02 -8.91
N PHE A 275 -0.38 -28.40 -9.84
CA PHE A 275 -0.59 -28.22 -11.28
C PHE A 275 -1.22 -29.47 -11.89
#